data_AF-A0A2V6SG92-F1
#
_entry.id   AF-A0A2V6SG92-F1
#
_cell.length_a   1.000
_cell.length_b   1.000
_cell.length_c   1.000
_cell.angle_alpha   90.00
_cell.angle_beta   90.00
_cell.angle_gamma   90.00
#
_symmetry.space_group_name_H-M   'P 1'
#
loop_
_entity.id
_entity.type
_entity.pdbx_description
1 polymer ?
#
loop_
_entity_poly.entity_id
_entity_poly.type
_entity_poly.pdbx_seq_one_letter_code
_entity_poly.pdbx_strand_id
1 'polypeptide(L)'
;MTTGPRWLAIPLVAIGGTILVTWPLVRCLGVCLGRPPDTLVSLYFLHWVAHALTTPGVRVLDAPMFAPYRDTLRLGEFLPAYAPLALPVIRFTGNPVAAHNVVLLVEYAATALGVTLLAKRLVGATGPALVAGIAFAFSPRDRLDTLDLPRR
;
A
#
# COMPACT_ATOMS: atom_id res chain seq x y z
N MET A 1 34.57 3.17 -18.69
CA MET A 1 33.44 2.46 -18.07
C MET A 1 33.04 3.22 -16.80
N THR A 2 32.09 4.16 -16.89
CA THR A 2 31.63 4.98 -15.77
C THR A 2 30.21 4.60 -15.39
N THR A 3 30.04 3.48 -14.68
CA THR A 3 28.78 3.08 -14.06
C THR A 3 28.56 3.92 -12.79
N GLY A 4 28.14 5.18 -12.96
CA GLY A 4 27.57 5.95 -11.85
C GLY A 4 26.24 5.34 -11.37
N PRO A 5 25.69 5.78 -10.23
CA PRO A 5 24.50 5.23 -9.57
C PRO A 5 23.17 5.49 -10.32
N ARG A 6 23.19 5.57 -11.66
CA ARG A 6 22.01 5.85 -12.51
C ARG A 6 20.89 4.82 -12.34
N TRP A 7 21.21 3.62 -11.87
CA TRP A 7 20.22 2.57 -11.60
C TRP A 7 19.30 2.91 -10.43
N LEU A 8 19.73 3.79 -9.51
CA LEU A 8 18.90 4.27 -8.40
C LEU A 8 17.96 5.40 -8.78
N ALA A 9 18.14 6.05 -9.94
CA ALA A 9 17.35 7.23 -10.29
C ALA A 9 15.85 6.92 -10.41
N ILE A 10 15.48 5.81 -11.06
CA ILE A 10 14.07 5.42 -11.24
C ILE A 10 13.39 5.10 -9.89
N PRO A 11 13.94 4.23 -9.02
CA PRO A 11 13.31 3.96 -7.73
C PRO A 11 13.27 5.21 -6.84
N LEU A 12 14.29 6.08 -6.87
CA LEU A 12 14.26 7.34 -6.11
C LEU A 12 13.15 8.27 -6.58
N VAL A 13 12.92 8.38 -7.89
CA VAL A 13 11.80 9.17 -8.45
C VAL A 13 10.46 8.57 -8.05
N ALA A 14 10.32 7.23 -8.10
CA ALA A 14 9.10 6.55 -7.68
C ALA A 14 8.78 6.79 -6.19
N ILE A 15 9.79 6.66 -5.31
CA ILE A 15 9.65 6.90 -3.87
C ILE A 15 9.35 8.38 -3.60
N GLY A 16 10.12 9.30 -4.20
CA GLY A 16 9.93 10.74 -4.02
C GLY A 16 8.56 11.22 -4.51
N GLY A 17 8.12 10.73 -5.67
CA GLY A 17 6.79 10.99 -6.21
C GLY A 17 5.68 10.46 -5.30
N THR A 18 5.86 9.26 -4.74
CA THR A 18 4.92 8.67 -3.79
C THR A 18 4.78 9.54 -2.53
N ILE A 19 5.90 9.97 -1.94
CA ILE A 19 5.89 10.83 -0.75
C ILE A 19 5.19 12.17 -1.03
N LEU A 20 5.47 12.77 -2.19
CA LEU A 20 4.89 14.06 -2.58
C LEU A 20 3.37 13.95 -2.79
N VAL A 21 2.93 12.93 -3.53
CA VAL A 21 1.52 12.76 -3.92
C VAL A 21 0.67 12.35 -2.72
N THR A 22 1.21 11.53 -1.82
CA THR A 22 0.51 11.07 -0.62
C THR A 22 0.60 12.06 0.54
N TRP A 23 1.28 13.20 0.40
CA TRP A 23 1.27 14.22 1.45
C TRP A 23 -0.16 14.68 1.79
N PRO A 24 -0.57 14.74 3.08
CA PRO A 24 0.24 14.63 4.30
C PRO A 24 0.34 13.24 4.95
N LEU A 25 -0.12 12.15 4.31
CA LEU A 25 -0.18 10.79 4.87
C LEU A 25 1.12 10.35 5.58
N VAL A 26 2.27 10.65 4.97
CA VAL A 26 3.60 10.29 5.50
C VAL A 26 3.88 10.90 6.90
N ARG A 27 3.21 12.01 7.25
CA ARG A 27 3.33 12.67 8.57
C ARG A 27 2.44 12.06 9.64
N CYS A 28 1.43 11.29 9.25
CA CYS A 28 0.38 10.80 10.14
C CYS A 28 0.07 9.32 9.89
N LEU A 29 1.10 8.51 9.61
CA LEU A 29 0.96 7.08 9.30
C LEU A 29 0.10 6.31 10.31
N GLY A 30 0.16 6.65 11.60
CA GLY A 30 -0.59 5.93 12.62
C GLY A 30 -2.03 6.41 12.85
N VAL A 31 -2.47 7.49 12.18
CA VAL A 31 -3.72 8.19 12.52
C VAL A 31 -4.55 8.53 11.29
N CYS A 32 -3.91 8.98 10.21
CA CYS A 32 -4.60 9.29 8.97
C CYS A 32 -5.11 8.01 8.33
N LEU A 33 -6.39 7.99 8.02
CA LEU A 33 -7.04 6.89 7.33
C LEU A 33 -7.81 7.45 6.14
N GLY A 34 -7.88 6.68 5.07
CA GLY A 34 -8.78 6.96 3.96
C GLY A 34 -10.25 6.96 4.42
N ARG A 35 -11.13 7.42 3.51
CA ARG A 35 -12.54 7.54 3.82
C ARG A 35 -13.17 6.15 4.02
N PRO A 36 -13.83 5.89 5.16
CA PRO A 36 -14.58 4.64 5.36
C PRO A 36 -15.78 4.56 4.41
N PRO A 37 -16.32 3.35 4.15
CA PRO A 37 -16.05 2.09 4.86
C PRO A 37 -14.85 1.30 4.32
N ASP A 38 -14.46 1.48 3.06
CA ASP A 38 -13.55 0.58 2.36
C ASP A 38 -12.18 0.49 3.05
N THR A 39 -11.63 1.62 3.50
CA THR A 39 -10.33 1.62 4.18
C THR A 39 -10.36 0.84 5.51
N LEU A 40 -11.49 0.85 6.22
CA LEU A 40 -11.64 0.08 7.46
C LEU A 40 -11.71 -1.42 7.18
N VAL A 41 -12.33 -1.83 6.08
CA VAL A 41 -12.41 -3.23 5.66
C VAL A 41 -11.03 -3.76 5.26
N SER A 42 -10.28 -3.03 4.44
CA SER A 42 -8.92 -3.44 4.08
C SER A 42 -7.99 -3.47 5.31
N LEU A 43 -8.13 -2.51 6.22
CA LEU A 43 -7.39 -2.51 7.49
C LEU A 43 -7.75 -3.72 8.36
N TYR A 44 -9.03 -4.07 8.46
CA TYR A 44 -9.49 -5.24 9.19
C TYR A 44 -8.88 -6.52 8.63
N PHE A 45 -8.92 -6.74 7.30
CA PHE A 45 -8.31 -7.93 6.69
C PHE A 45 -6.81 -7.99 6.91
N LEU A 46 -6.11 -6.86 6.74
CA LEU A 46 -4.67 -6.77 6.96
C LEU A 46 -4.29 -7.10 8.40
N HIS A 47 -5.02 -6.53 9.37
CA HIS A 47 -4.83 -6.80 10.78
C HIS A 47 -5.15 -8.25 11.15
N TRP A 48 -6.26 -8.80 10.65
CA TRP A 48 -6.68 -10.17 10.93
C TRP A 48 -5.64 -11.18 10.46
N VAL A 49 -5.16 -11.05 9.22
CA VAL A 49 -4.13 -11.95 8.70
C VAL A 49 -2.86 -11.88 9.56
N ALA A 50 -2.43 -10.68 9.95
CA ALA A 50 -1.28 -10.51 10.84
C ALA A 50 -1.51 -11.17 12.21
N HIS A 51 -2.68 -10.93 12.83
CA HIS A 51 -3.06 -11.51 14.10
C HIS A 51 -3.07 -13.05 14.04
N ALA A 52 -3.75 -13.63 13.05
CA ALA A 52 -3.88 -15.07 12.90
C ALA A 52 -2.54 -15.77 12.62
N LEU A 53 -1.63 -15.13 11.88
CA LEU A 53 -0.28 -15.67 11.67
C LEU A 53 0.58 -15.69 12.94
N THR A 54 0.30 -14.80 13.90
CA THR A 54 1.05 -14.71 15.17
C THR A 54 0.37 -15.35 16.36
N THR A 55 -0.88 -15.79 16.25
CA THR A 55 -1.65 -16.31 17.37
C THR A 55 -1.79 -17.83 17.25
N PRO A 56 -1.16 -18.61 18.16
CA PRO A 56 -1.27 -20.06 18.12
C PRO A 56 -2.72 -20.53 18.19
N GLY A 57 -3.08 -21.49 17.31
CA GLY A 57 -4.41 -22.09 17.29
C GLY A 57 -5.48 -21.30 16.51
N VAL A 58 -5.19 -20.08 16.06
CA VAL A 58 -6.13 -19.30 15.22
C VAL A 58 -5.99 -19.72 13.76
N ARG A 59 -7.10 -20.05 13.11
CA ARG A 59 -7.14 -20.34 11.67
C ARG A 59 -7.22 -19.03 10.90
N VAL A 60 -6.23 -18.77 10.04
CA VAL A 60 -6.20 -17.56 9.18
C VAL A 60 -7.49 -17.39 8.37
N LEU A 61 -8.08 -18.48 7.89
CA LEU A 61 -9.30 -18.43 7.09
C LEU A 61 -10.57 -18.08 7.89
N ASP A 62 -10.57 -18.25 9.21
CA ASP A 62 -11.75 -18.05 10.06
C ASP A 62 -11.78 -16.62 10.62
N ALA A 63 -11.84 -15.63 9.73
CA ALA A 63 -12.00 -14.23 10.12
C ALA A 63 -13.31 -14.00 10.90
N PRO A 64 -13.33 -13.22 12.00
CA PRO A 64 -14.51 -12.98 12.82
C PRO A 64 -15.50 -12.04 12.12
N MET A 65 -16.06 -12.51 11.02
CA MET A 65 -17.12 -11.86 10.25
C MET A 65 -18.15 -12.90 9.84
N PHE A 66 -19.42 -12.50 9.79
CA PHE A 66 -20.53 -13.38 9.41
C PHE A 66 -20.62 -14.66 10.28
N ALA A 67 -20.48 -14.54 11.60
CA ALA A 67 -20.72 -15.70 12.48
C ALA A 67 -22.15 -16.23 12.28
N PRO A 68 -22.38 -17.56 12.23
CA PRO A 68 -21.46 -18.66 12.55
C PRO A 68 -20.75 -19.32 11.35
N TYR A 69 -20.65 -18.65 10.19
CA TYR A 69 -20.00 -19.23 9.01
C TYR A 69 -18.48 -19.45 9.24
N ARG A 70 -17.91 -20.46 8.56
CA ARG A 70 -16.49 -20.81 8.59
C ARG A 70 -15.79 -20.39 7.30
N ASP A 71 -14.45 -20.32 7.35
CA ASP A 71 -13.60 -19.92 6.22
C ASP A 71 -14.02 -18.59 5.57
N THR A 72 -14.57 -17.72 6.41
CA THR A 72 -15.20 -16.45 6.03
C THR A 72 -14.23 -15.53 5.32
N LEU A 73 -12.92 -15.59 5.62
CA LEU A 73 -11.91 -14.77 4.93
C LEU A 73 -11.94 -14.95 3.41
N ARG A 74 -12.40 -16.11 2.91
CA ARG A 74 -12.57 -16.37 1.47
C ARG A 74 -13.69 -15.56 0.81
N LEU A 75 -14.64 -15.06 1.61
CA LEU A 75 -15.73 -14.21 1.15
C LEU A 75 -15.30 -12.74 1.01
N GLY A 76 -14.15 -12.38 1.57
CA GLY A 76 -13.60 -11.04 1.55
C GLY A 76 -12.34 -10.90 0.72
N GLU A 77 -11.69 -9.74 0.85
CA GLU A 77 -10.40 -9.50 0.20
C GLU A 77 -9.31 -10.34 0.88
N PHE A 78 -8.87 -11.38 0.19
CA PHE A 78 -7.74 -12.19 0.65
C PHE A 78 -6.44 -11.51 0.24
N LEU A 79 -5.78 -10.87 1.21
CA LEU A 79 -4.60 -10.01 1.04
C LEU A 79 -3.31 -10.63 1.65
N PRO A 80 -3.01 -11.93 1.48
CA PRO A 80 -1.87 -12.56 2.16
C PRO A 80 -0.52 -12.01 1.69
N ALA A 81 -0.46 -11.51 0.45
CA ALA A 81 0.75 -10.93 -0.14
C ALA A 81 1.25 -9.70 0.63
N TYR A 82 0.36 -9.03 1.38
CA TYR A 82 0.69 -7.85 2.17
C TYR A 82 1.12 -8.19 3.60
N ALA A 83 0.89 -9.42 4.06
CA ALA A 83 1.27 -9.85 5.40
C ALA A 83 2.77 -9.69 5.68
N PRO A 84 3.71 -10.02 4.77
CA PRO A 84 5.14 -9.81 5.01
C PRO A 84 5.53 -8.34 5.20
N LEU A 85 4.77 -7.40 4.63
CA LEU A 85 4.99 -5.96 4.79
C LEU A 85 4.30 -5.42 6.05
N ALA A 86 3.05 -5.82 6.30
CA ALA A 86 2.26 -5.32 7.40
C ALA A 86 2.68 -5.89 8.75
N LEU A 87 3.00 -7.19 8.81
CA LEU A 87 3.33 -7.88 10.05
C LEU A 87 4.48 -7.23 10.84
N PRO A 88 5.66 -6.93 10.25
CA PRO A 88 6.72 -6.26 10.99
C PRO A 88 6.28 -4.87 11.48
N VAL A 89 5.56 -4.11 10.66
CA VAL A 89 5.08 -2.77 11.05
C VAL A 89 4.12 -2.87 12.24
N ILE A 90 3.15 -3.79 12.21
CA ILE A 90 2.24 -4.04 13.33
C ILE A 90 3.02 -4.48 14.56
N ARG A 91 4.02 -5.36 14.43
CA ARG A 91 4.78 -5.87 15.56
C ARG A 91 5.61 -4.79 16.26
N PHE A 92 6.20 -3.87 15.49
CA PHE A 92 7.03 -2.78 16.01
C PHE A 92 6.22 -1.58 16.51
N THR A 93 5.09 -1.26 15.87
CA THR A 93 4.31 -0.06 16.19
C THR A 93 3.09 -0.35 17.06
N GLY A 94 2.62 -1.60 17.10
CA GLY A 94 1.31 -1.95 17.68
C GLY A 94 0.13 -1.35 16.93
N ASN A 95 0.34 -0.74 15.75
CA ASN A 95 -0.66 0.08 15.09
C ASN A 95 -1.01 -0.47 13.68
N PRO A 96 -2.21 -1.02 13.48
CA PRO A 96 -2.65 -1.53 12.18
C PRO A 96 -2.88 -0.42 11.14
N VAL A 97 -3.19 0.82 11.56
CA VAL A 97 -3.30 1.99 10.66
C VAL A 97 -1.93 2.31 10.07
N ALA A 98 -0.88 2.30 10.90
CA ALA A 98 0.50 2.50 10.43
C ALA A 98 0.91 1.45 9.41
N ALA A 99 0.58 0.18 9.65
CA ALA A 99 0.88 -0.90 8.73
C ALA A 99 0.15 -0.77 7.40
N HIS A 100 -1.14 -0.43 7.44
CA HIS A 100 -1.93 -0.18 6.23
C HIS A 100 -1.33 0.95 5.40
N ASN A 101 -0.99 2.08 6.02
CA ASN A 101 -0.41 3.22 5.31
C ASN A 101 1.00 2.93 4.77
N VAL A 102 1.82 2.15 5.47
CA VAL A 102 3.11 1.70 4.93
C VAL A 102 2.93 0.82 3.71
N VAL A 103 1.98 -0.13 3.75
CA VAL A 103 1.64 -0.96 2.60
C VAL A 103 1.21 -0.09 1.43
N LEU A 104 0.32 0.88 1.65
CA LEU A 104 -0.14 1.81 0.63
C LEU A 104 1.03 2.57 -0.04
N LEU A 105 1.99 3.08 0.75
CA LEU A 105 3.18 3.74 0.21
C LEU A 105 4.03 2.79 -0.65
N VAL A 106 4.19 1.54 -0.21
CA VAL A 106 4.93 0.53 -0.98
C VAL A 106 4.21 0.22 -2.29
N GLU A 107 2.88 0.12 -2.30
CA GLU A 107 2.09 -0.12 -3.50
C GLU A 107 2.25 0.99 -4.54
N TYR A 108 2.16 2.26 -4.13
CA TYR A 108 2.36 3.41 -5.02
C TYR A 108 3.77 3.40 -5.63
N ALA A 109 4.80 3.20 -4.80
CA ALA A 109 6.18 3.16 -5.26
C ALA A 109 6.44 1.97 -6.19
N ALA A 110 5.95 0.78 -5.83
CA ALA A 110 6.06 -0.43 -6.64
C ALA A 110 5.33 -0.30 -7.98
N THR A 111 4.16 0.34 -8.00
CA THR A 111 3.40 0.61 -9.21
C THR A 111 4.13 1.58 -10.14
N ALA A 112 4.61 2.71 -9.60
CA ALA A 112 5.37 3.69 -10.38
C ALA A 112 6.64 3.06 -10.97
N LEU A 113 7.36 2.27 -10.19
CA LEU A 113 8.54 1.53 -10.62
C LEU A 113 8.19 0.49 -11.69
N GLY A 114 7.19 -0.36 -11.43
CA GLY A 114 6.78 -1.46 -12.31
C GLY A 114 6.34 -0.97 -13.69
N VAL A 115 5.50 0.07 -13.73
CA VAL A 115 5.04 0.66 -14.99
C VAL A 115 6.18 1.38 -15.72
N THR A 116 7.06 2.09 -15.00
CA THR A 116 8.24 2.70 -15.63
C THR A 116 9.14 1.64 -16.26
N LEU A 117 9.41 0.54 -15.56
CA LEU A 117 10.26 -0.54 -16.08
C LEU A 117 9.61 -1.25 -17.27
N LEU A 118 8.29 -1.48 -17.21
CA LEU A 118 7.53 -2.06 -18.31
C LEU A 118 7.55 -1.15 -19.55
N ALA A 119 7.22 0.14 -19.39
CA ALA A 119 7.24 1.11 -20.48
C ALA A 119 8.64 1.29 -21.07
N LYS A 120 9.69 1.23 -20.24
CA LYS A 120 11.08 1.27 -20.70
C LYS A 120 11.43 0.05 -21.55
N ARG A 121 10.92 -1.15 -21.19
CA ARG A 121 11.10 -2.37 -22.00
C ARG A 121 10.37 -2.30 -23.34
N LEU A 122 9.20 -1.65 -23.40
CA LEU A 122 8.39 -1.57 -24.61
C LEU A 122 8.83 -0.45 -25.57
N VAL A 123 9.18 0.72 -25.04
CA VAL A 123 9.46 1.95 -25.83
C VAL A 123 10.96 2.18 -26.02
N GLY A 124 11.81 1.63 -25.13
CA GLY A 124 13.26 1.83 -25.17
C GLY A 124 13.75 3.20 -24.67
N ALA A 125 12.86 4.15 -24.40
CA ALA A 125 13.19 5.50 -23.95
C ALA A 125 12.84 5.75 -22.47
N THR A 126 13.79 6.29 -21.70
CA THR A 126 13.62 6.50 -20.24
C THR A 126 12.62 7.62 -19.92
N GLY A 127 12.60 8.71 -20.70
CA GLY A 127 11.71 9.85 -20.48
C GLY A 127 10.23 9.48 -20.57
N PRO A 128 9.75 8.96 -21.72
CA PRO A 128 8.36 8.51 -21.88
C PRO A 128 7.97 7.43 -20.86
N ALA A 129 8.91 6.53 -20.53
CA ALA A 129 8.67 5.50 -19.53
C ALA A 129 8.42 6.06 -18.12
N LEU A 130 9.20 7.07 -17.70
CA LEU A 130 8.99 7.76 -16.42
C LEU A 130 7.63 8.47 -16.39
N VAL A 131 7.28 9.15 -17.49
CA VAL A 131 5.98 9.82 -17.62
C VAL A 131 4.84 8.79 -17.49
N ALA A 132 4.94 7.64 -18.14
CA ALA A 132 3.95 6.56 -18.03
C ALA A 132 3.83 6.04 -16.60
N GLY A 133 4.95 5.81 -15.91
CA GLY A 133 4.95 5.35 -14.51
C GLY A 133 4.31 6.36 -13.56
N ILE A 134 4.67 7.63 -13.68
CA ILE A 134 4.11 8.73 -12.89
C ILE A 134 2.61 8.88 -13.19
N ALA A 135 2.23 8.94 -14.46
CA ALA A 135 0.84 9.11 -14.86
C ALA A 135 -0.04 7.94 -14.42
N PHE A 136 0.45 6.71 -14.49
CA PHE A 136 -0.33 5.55 -14.06
C PHE A 136 -0.43 5.47 -12.53
N ALA A 137 0.70 5.55 -11.83
CA ALA A 137 0.74 5.38 -10.38
C ALA A 137 0.10 6.53 -9.63
N PHE A 138 0.23 7.76 -10.14
CA PHE A 138 -0.28 8.98 -9.49
C PHE A 138 -1.41 9.63 -10.29
N SER A 139 -2.05 8.89 -11.20
CA SER A 139 -3.30 9.35 -11.80
C SER A 139 -4.25 9.74 -10.66
N PRO A 140 -4.94 10.89 -10.76
CA PRO A 140 -5.97 11.24 -9.80
C PRO A 140 -7.13 10.26 -9.97
N ARG A 141 -7.00 9.09 -9.37
CA ARG A 141 -8.11 8.25 -8.99
C ARG A 141 -8.63 8.87 -7.71
N ASP A 142 -9.65 9.71 -7.84
CA ASP A 142 -10.45 10.29 -6.75
C ASP A 142 -9.86 11.45 -5.91
N ARG A 143 -8.88 12.21 -6.44
CA ARG A 143 -8.24 13.34 -5.71
C ARG A 143 -9.13 14.58 -5.49
N LEU A 144 -10.37 14.65 -5.99
CA LEU A 144 -11.14 15.91 -5.90
C LEU A 144 -11.99 16.07 -4.62
N ASP A 145 -12.43 14.99 -3.94
CA ASP A 145 -13.57 15.13 -3.00
C ASP A 145 -13.39 14.48 -1.60
N THR A 146 -12.25 13.83 -1.28
CA THR A 146 -12.22 12.79 -0.20
C THR A 146 -11.29 13.02 0.98
N LEU A 147 -10.52 14.12 1.03
CA LEU A 147 -9.77 14.47 2.25
C LEU A 147 -10.69 15.18 3.25
N ASP A 148 -11.48 14.41 4.01
CA ASP A 148 -12.04 14.86 5.28
C ASP A 148 -10.89 15.05 6.28
N LEU A 149 -10.19 16.19 6.15
CA LEU A 149 -9.25 16.64 7.16
C LEU A 149 -10.03 16.78 8.49
N PRO A 150 -9.44 16.38 9.62
CA PRO A 150 -10.07 16.56 10.92
C PRO A 150 -10.46 18.03 11.07
N ARG A 151 -11.77 18.32 11.11
CA ARG A 151 -12.24 19.65 11.47
C ARG A 151 -11.79 19.90 12.90
N ARG A 152 -11.00 20.95 13.08
CA ARG A 152 -10.61 21.45 14.40
C ARG A 152 -11.83 21.89 15.20
#